data_AF-A0A8J3C9C2-F1
#
_entry.id   AF-A0A8J3C9C2-F1
#
_cell.length_a   1.000
_cell.length_b   1.000
_cell.length_c   1.000
_cell.angle_alpha   90.00
_cell.angle_beta   90.00
_cell.angle_gamma   90.00
#
_symmetry.space_group_name_H-M   'P 1'
#
loop_
_entity.id
_entity.type
_entity.pdbx_description
1 polymer ?
#
loop_
_entity_poly.entity_id
_entity_poly.type
_entity_poly.pdbx_seq_one_letter_code
_entity_poly.pdbx_strand_id
1 'polypeptide(L)'
;MNPKFTLEDMHEEVKFPLYLPRKFATRSYDSHSNSLLLRSLITNRNQTRVDILFQGVTEIRLRSFMDCITINMIPFDHPSVDEFFNIQDKGSGCVFSVAGIKFDTGYVIAKELYISEDTLSDHDPITINSEELRGYVLRSGHYIAPQ
;
A
#
# COMPACT_ATOMS: atom_id res chain seq x y z
N MET A 1 -18.55 27.56 -6.51
CA MET A 1 -19.06 26.44 -5.70
C MET A 1 -18.18 25.25 -6.00
N ASN A 2 -17.38 24.79 -5.03
CA ASN A 2 -16.66 23.53 -5.18
C ASN A 2 -17.67 22.39 -5.05
N PRO A 3 -17.68 21.42 -5.98
CA PRO A 3 -18.51 20.23 -5.83
C PRO A 3 -18.09 19.50 -4.54
N LYS A 4 -19.07 19.15 -3.71
CA LYS A 4 -18.88 18.22 -2.60
C LYS A 4 -18.69 16.84 -3.22
N PHE A 5 -17.44 16.41 -3.37
CA PHE A 5 -17.11 15.01 -3.57
C PHE A 5 -17.56 14.23 -2.33
N THR A 6 -18.34 13.17 -2.52
CA THR A 6 -18.73 12.26 -1.45
C THR A 6 -17.77 11.07 -1.37
N LEU A 7 -17.72 10.38 -0.22
CA LEU A 7 -16.85 9.22 0.02
C LEU A 7 -17.06 8.09 -1.00
N GLU A 8 -18.24 7.99 -1.61
CA GLU A 8 -18.56 6.98 -2.62
C GLU A 8 -17.92 7.31 -3.99
N ASP A 9 -17.47 8.55 -4.20
CA ASP A 9 -17.04 9.04 -5.52
C ASP A 9 -15.54 8.85 -5.82
N MET A 10 -14.71 8.41 -4.85
CA MET A 10 -13.25 8.40 -5.00
C MET A 10 -12.51 7.11 -4.60
N HIS A 11 -13.21 6.08 -4.14
CA HIS A 11 -12.57 4.79 -3.83
C HIS A 11 -12.80 3.80 -4.96
N GLU A 12 -11.88 3.79 -5.93
CA GLU A 12 -11.81 2.68 -6.87
C GLU A 12 -11.35 1.41 -6.13
N GLU A 13 -11.96 0.27 -6.45
CA GLU A 13 -11.47 -1.02 -6.00
C GLU A 13 -10.04 -1.23 -6.54
N VAL A 14 -9.08 -1.53 -5.65
CA VAL A 14 -7.71 -1.82 -6.08
C VAL A 14 -7.70 -3.13 -6.86
N LYS A 15 -7.25 -3.06 -8.11
CA LYS A 15 -7.04 -4.24 -8.95
C LYS A 15 -5.62 -4.75 -8.82
N PHE A 16 -5.47 -6.06 -8.67
CA PHE A 16 -4.18 -6.74 -8.64
C PHE A 16 -3.92 -7.48 -9.97
N PRO A 17 -2.67 -7.54 -10.46
CA PRO A 17 -1.46 -6.98 -9.86
C PRO A 17 -1.41 -5.44 -9.96
N LEU A 18 -0.93 -4.80 -8.89
CA LEU A 18 -0.72 -3.36 -8.84
C LEU A 18 0.73 -3.03 -9.20
N TYR A 19 0.94 -2.42 -10.37
CA TYR A 19 2.27 -2.03 -10.84
C TYR A 19 2.54 -0.54 -10.59
N LEU A 20 3.62 -0.24 -9.87
CA LEU A 20 4.00 1.10 -9.46
C LEU A 20 5.46 1.39 -9.85
N PRO A 21 5.71 2.02 -11.02
CA PRO A 21 7.06 2.27 -11.56
C PRO A 21 7.75 3.45 -10.86
N ARG A 22 7.84 3.40 -9.53
CA ARG A 22 8.45 4.41 -8.66
C ARG A 22 9.33 3.76 -7.60
N LYS A 23 10.20 4.55 -6.99
CA LYS A 23 10.96 4.14 -5.81
C LYS A 23 10.12 4.38 -4.57
N PHE A 24 9.99 3.37 -3.71
CA PHE A 24 9.28 3.43 -2.44
C PHE A 24 10.25 3.28 -1.27
N ALA A 25 9.93 3.96 -0.18
CA ALA A 25 10.55 3.80 1.12
C ALA A 25 9.53 3.29 2.13
N THR A 26 9.93 2.36 3.00
CA THR A 26 9.18 2.05 4.22
C THR A 26 9.28 3.23 5.16
N ARG A 27 8.18 3.94 5.38
CA ARG A 27 8.17 5.20 6.15
C ARG A 27 7.90 5.00 7.63
N SER A 28 6.89 4.19 7.94
CA SER A 28 6.51 3.93 9.31
C SER A 28 5.90 2.55 9.43
N TYR A 29 6.14 1.94 10.57
CA TYR A 29 5.39 0.80 11.07
C TYR A 29 4.94 1.16 12.48
N ASP A 30 3.64 1.10 12.72
CA ASP A 30 3.05 1.32 14.04
C ASP A 30 2.45 0.00 14.53
N SER A 31 3.09 -0.58 15.55
CA SER A 31 2.66 -1.83 16.17
C SER A 31 1.42 -1.68 17.05
N HIS A 32 1.05 -0.47 17.45
CA HIS A 32 -0.18 -0.23 18.21
C HIS A 32 -1.41 -0.27 17.28
N SER A 33 -1.31 0.40 16.13
CA SER A 33 -2.36 0.38 15.10
C SER A 33 -2.23 -0.76 14.10
N ASN A 34 -1.18 -1.59 14.19
CA ASN A 34 -0.84 -2.64 13.23
C ASN A 34 -0.88 -2.12 11.79
N SER A 35 -0.18 -1.02 11.53
CA SER A 35 -0.18 -0.37 10.23
C SER A 35 1.22 -0.18 9.67
N LEU A 36 1.35 -0.32 8.36
CA LEU A 36 2.60 -0.15 7.62
C LEU A 36 2.37 0.84 6.47
N LEU A 37 3.20 1.88 6.41
CA LEU A 37 3.17 2.86 5.32
C LEU A 37 4.40 2.71 4.41
N LEU A 38 4.15 2.54 3.12
CA LEU A 38 5.11 2.74 2.06
C LEU A 38 4.82 4.06 1.34
N ARG A 39 5.84 4.87 1.09
CA ARG A 39 5.71 6.15 0.37
C ARG A 39 6.65 6.19 -0.82
N SER A 40 6.15 6.61 -1.97
CA SER A 40 6.98 6.84 -3.14
C SER A 40 7.84 8.09 -2.95
N LEU A 41 9.10 8.03 -3.36
CA LEU A 41 9.95 9.21 -3.42
C LEU A 41 9.53 10.09 -4.60
N ILE A 42 9.33 11.38 -4.30
CA ILE A 42 9.13 12.41 -5.32
C ILE A 42 10.45 12.64 -6.05
N THR A 43 10.40 12.68 -7.37
CA THR A 43 11.57 12.96 -8.22
C THR A 43 11.17 13.95 -9.30
N ASN A 44 12.15 14.50 -10.02
CA ASN A 44 11.86 15.38 -11.16
C ASN A 44 10.97 14.72 -12.23
N ARG A 45 10.95 13.38 -12.31
CA ARG A 45 10.10 12.62 -13.23
C ARG A 45 8.74 12.24 -12.65
N ASN A 46 8.63 12.14 -11.33
CA ASN A 46 7.42 11.77 -10.59
C ASN A 46 7.14 12.88 -9.58
N GLN A 47 6.40 13.91 -10.02
CA GLN A 47 6.10 15.09 -9.21
C GLN A 47 4.96 14.88 -8.21
N THR A 48 4.29 13.74 -8.28
CA THR A 48 3.24 13.33 -7.34
C THR A 48 3.78 12.30 -6.36
N ARG A 49 3.12 12.19 -5.22
CA ARG A 49 3.44 11.26 -4.15
C ARG A 49 2.40 10.15 -4.11
N VAL A 50 2.84 8.90 -3.96
CA VAL A 50 1.97 7.73 -3.76
C VAL A 50 2.23 7.18 -2.37
N ASP A 51 1.18 7.11 -1.56
CA ASP A 51 1.16 6.45 -0.26
C ASP A 51 0.42 5.11 -0.38
N ILE A 52 0.99 4.05 0.20
CA ILE A 52 0.39 2.72 0.32
C ILE A 52 0.35 2.38 1.80
N LEU A 53 -0.85 2.24 2.35
CA LEU A 53 -1.08 1.90 3.75
C LEU A 53 -1.64 0.48 3.83
N PHE A 54 -0.92 -0.39 4.53
CA PHE A 54 -1.43 -1.67 4.96
C PHE A 54 -1.98 -1.55 6.38
N GLN A 55 -3.17 -2.07 6.64
CA GLN A 55 -3.79 -2.07 7.97
C GLN A 55 -4.11 -3.50 8.45
N GLY A 56 -4.10 -3.69 9.76
CA GLY A 56 -4.22 -5.02 10.36
C GLY A 56 -3.02 -5.90 10.02
N VAL A 57 -1.83 -5.30 9.99
CA VAL A 57 -0.57 -5.95 9.62
C VAL A 57 -0.15 -6.91 10.73
N THR A 58 0.01 -8.20 10.40
CA THR A 58 0.46 -9.22 11.36
C THR A 58 1.90 -9.66 11.10
N GLU A 59 2.36 -9.60 9.86
CA GLU A 59 3.71 -10.02 9.48
C GLU A 59 4.24 -9.15 8.34
N ILE A 60 5.54 -8.81 8.40
CA ILE A 60 6.21 -7.99 7.39
C ILE A 60 7.57 -8.59 7.07
N ARG A 61 7.83 -8.77 5.79
CA ARG A 61 9.16 -9.05 5.26
C ARG A 61 9.41 -8.20 4.02
N LEU A 62 9.82 -6.95 4.23
CA LEU A 62 10.14 -5.99 3.17
C LEU A 62 11.52 -5.38 3.36
N ARG A 63 12.09 -4.84 2.28
CA ARG A 63 13.27 -3.98 2.33
C ARG A 63 12.85 -2.54 2.62
N SER A 64 13.74 -1.77 3.26
CA SER A 64 13.49 -0.35 3.54
C SER A 64 13.30 0.51 2.30
N PHE A 65 13.90 0.11 1.16
CA PHE A 65 13.76 0.78 -0.13
C PHE A 65 13.54 -0.23 -1.24
N MET A 66 12.62 0.08 -2.15
CA MET A 66 12.19 -0.80 -3.24
C MET A 66 11.94 0.01 -4.51
N ASP A 67 12.43 -0.47 -5.66
CA ASP A 67 12.32 0.21 -6.95
C ASP A 67 11.35 -0.52 -7.88
N CYS A 68 10.41 0.24 -8.47
CA CYS A 68 9.42 -0.24 -9.45
C CYS A 68 8.66 -1.46 -8.93
N ILE A 69 7.87 -1.24 -7.88
CA ILE A 69 7.22 -2.34 -7.17
C ILE A 69 6.01 -2.88 -7.93
N THR A 70 5.84 -4.20 -7.86
CA THR A 70 4.61 -4.91 -8.22
C THR A 70 4.05 -5.52 -6.95
N ILE A 71 2.79 -5.24 -6.65
CA ILE A 71 2.06 -5.84 -5.53
C ILE A 71 1.06 -6.84 -6.10
N ASN A 72 1.16 -8.09 -5.66
CA ASN A 72 0.17 -9.13 -5.92
C ASN A 72 -0.56 -9.45 -4.62
N MET A 73 -1.86 -9.74 -4.73
CA MET A 73 -2.64 -10.29 -3.62
C MET A 73 -2.71 -11.81 -3.81
N ILE A 74 -2.33 -12.54 -2.76
CA ILE A 74 -2.35 -14.00 -2.72
C ILE A 74 -3.22 -14.42 -1.52
N PRO A 75 -4.36 -15.08 -1.75
CA PRO A 75 -5.17 -15.66 -0.70
C PRO A 75 -4.39 -16.68 0.14
N PHE A 76 -4.68 -16.80 1.43
CA PHE A 76 -3.94 -17.72 2.33
C PHE A 76 -4.09 -19.21 1.99
N ASP A 77 -5.20 -19.59 1.38
CA ASP A 77 -5.49 -20.94 0.93
C ASP A 77 -4.79 -21.28 -0.40
N HIS A 78 -4.08 -20.32 -1.00
CA HIS A 78 -3.33 -20.55 -2.23
C HIS A 78 -2.09 -21.42 -1.95
N PRO A 79 -1.85 -22.51 -2.70
CA PRO A 79 -0.74 -23.45 -2.45
C PRO A 79 0.65 -22.81 -2.39
N SER A 80 0.84 -21.74 -3.16
CA SER A 80 2.10 -20.97 -3.21
C SER A 80 2.46 -20.28 -1.89
N VAL A 81 1.51 -20.12 -0.97
CA VAL A 81 1.78 -19.40 0.28
C VAL A 81 2.81 -20.15 1.13
N ASP A 82 2.63 -21.45 1.29
CA ASP A 82 3.51 -22.28 2.11
C ASP A 82 4.86 -22.55 1.43
N GLU A 83 4.86 -22.65 0.10
CA GLU A 83 6.08 -22.90 -0.69
C GLU A 83 7.03 -21.70 -0.70
N PHE A 84 6.51 -20.47 -0.74
CA PHE A 84 7.33 -19.28 -0.99
C PHE A 84 7.55 -18.39 0.24
N PHE A 85 6.63 -18.34 1.20
CA PHE A 85 6.64 -17.30 2.22
C PHE A 85 6.99 -17.77 3.64
N ASN A 86 7.00 -19.09 3.92
CA ASN A 86 7.30 -19.64 5.25
C ASN A 86 6.66 -18.82 6.40
N ILE A 87 5.35 -18.57 6.26
CA ILE A 87 4.57 -17.68 7.12
C ILE A 87 4.45 -18.29 8.52
N GLN A 88 4.67 -17.48 9.54
CA GLN A 88 4.62 -17.94 10.93
C GLN A 88 3.22 -17.86 11.53
N ASP A 89 2.41 -16.88 11.09
CA ASP A 89 1.05 -16.67 11.58
C ASP A 89 0.06 -16.46 10.43
N LYS A 90 -0.74 -17.49 10.16
CA LYS A 90 -1.88 -17.43 9.24
C LYS A 90 -3.10 -16.91 9.99
N GLY A 91 -3.08 -15.62 10.31
CA GLY A 91 -4.20 -14.91 10.90
C GLY A 91 -5.34 -14.63 9.90
N SER A 92 -6.16 -13.62 10.19
CA SER A 92 -7.14 -13.09 9.23
C SER A 92 -6.48 -12.06 8.31
N GLY A 93 -6.65 -12.17 6.99
CA GLY A 93 -6.08 -11.23 6.02
C GLY A 93 -5.72 -11.88 4.67
N CYS A 94 -4.83 -11.23 3.93
CA CYS A 94 -4.25 -11.73 2.69
C CYS A 94 -2.73 -11.50 2.67
N VAL A 95 -2.02 -12.30 1.88
CA VAL A 95 -0.59 -12.11 1.63
C VAL A 95 -0.44 -11.15 0.46
N PHE A 96 0.09 -9.95 0.74
CA PHE A 96 0.50 -9.00 -0.28
C PHE A 96 1.96 -9.25 -0.63
N SER A 97 2.20 -9.96 -1.72
CA SER A 97 3.53 -10.18 -2.28
C SER A 97 4.01 -8.89 -2.94
N VAL A 98 5.17 -8.40 -2.52
CA VAL A 98 5.78 -7.16 -3.02
C VAL A 98 7.11 -7.51 -3.68
N ALA A 99 7.19 -7.34 -4.99
CA ALA A 99 8.39 -7.57 -5.79
C ALA A 99 8.86 -6.27 -6.44
N GLY A 100 10.10 -6.21 -6.90
CA GLY A 100 10.58 -5.11 -7.75
C GLY A 100 11.92 -5.45 -8.41
N ILE A 101 12.45 -4.53 -9.21
CA ILE A 101 13.40 -4.87 -10.29
C ILE A 101 14.72 -5.49 -9.80
N LYS A 102 15.14 -5.23 -8.56
CA LYS A 102 16.45 -5.65 -8.02
C LYS A 102 16.37 -6.35 -6.66
N PHE A 103 15.21 -6.87 -6.29
CA PHE A 103 15.05 -7.54 -5.01
C PHE A 103 14.16 -8.76 -5.11
N ASP A 104 14.56 -9.81 -4.40
CA ASP A 104 13.74 -11.00 -4.21
C ASP A 104 12.45 -10.63 -3.49
N THR A 105 11.34 -11.21 -3.93
CA THR A 105 9.99 -10.94 -3.45
C THR A 105 9.92 -10.90 -1.91
N GLY A 106 9.45 -9.77 -1.37
CA GLY A 106 9.03 -9.62 0.01
C GLY A 106 7.52 -9.77 0.16
N TYR A 107 7.00 -9.66 1.38
CA TYR A 107 5.55 -9.69 1.61
C TYR A 107 5.11 -8.89 2.83
N VAL A 108 3.81 -8.59 2.85
CA VAL A 108 3.07 -8.08 4.00
C VAL A 108 1.84 -8.93 4.17
N ILE A 109 1.57 -9.37 5.38
CA ILE A 109 0.26 -9.94 5.74
C ILE A 109 -0.56 -8.82 6.36
N ALA A 110 -1.69 -8.51 5.75
CA ALA A 110 -2.57 -7.44 6.21
C ALA A 110 -4.03 -7.76 5.89
N LYS A 111 -4.95 -7.06 6.56
CA LYS A 111 -6.39 -7.14 6.30
C LYS A 111 -6.82 -6.21 5.19
N GLU A 112 -6.16 -5.07 5.07
CA GLU A 112 -6.56 -4.02 4.15
C GLU A 112 -5.36 -3.35 3.50
N LEU A 113 -5.55 -2.88 2.27
CA LEU A 113 -4.60 -2.09 1.53
C LEU A 113 -5.30 -0.83 1.00
N TYR A 114 -4.77 0.32 1.37
CA TYR A 114 -5.16 1.61 0.82
C TYR A 114 -4.04 2.17 -0.03
N ILE A 115 -4.39 2.80 -1.13
CA ILE A 115 -3.48 3.57 -1.97
C ILE A 115 -4.05 4.96 -2.21
N SER A 116 -3.18 5.96 -2.15
CA SER A 116 -3.50 7.34 -2.51
C SER A 116 -2.37 7.91 -3.34
N GLU A 117 -2.69 8.66 -4.39
CA GLU A 117 -1.74 9.53 -5.08
C GLU A 117 -2.18 10.98 -4.93
N ASP A 118 -1.24 11.86 -4.59
CA ASP A 118 -1.49 13.27 -4.33
C ASP A 118 -0.36 14.18 -4.83
N THR A 119 -0.62 15.49 -4.81
CA THR A 119 0.33 16.54 -5.23
C THR A 119 1.13 17.14 -4.08
N LEU A 120 1.08 16.53 -2.88
CA LEU A 120 1.80 17.05 -1.72
C LEU A 120 3.30 16.76 -1.82
N SER A 121 4.07 17.50 -1.03
CA SER A 121 5.50 17.26 -0.88
C SER A 121 5.78 16.00 -0.05
N ASP A 122 7.02 15.53 -0.10
CA ASP A 122 7.45 14.31 0.61
C ASP A 122 7.41 14.48 2.15
N HIS A 123 7.56 15.73 2.63
CA HIS A 123 7.53 16.08 4.05
C HIS A 123 6.12 16.26 4.60
N ASP A 124 5.12 16.34 3.73
CA ASP A 124 3.74 16.56 4.16
C ASP A 124 3.15 15.31 4.83
N PRO A 125 2.15 15.50 5.71
CA PRO A 125 1.42 14.40 6.35
C PRO A 125 0.76 13.45 5.35
N ILE A 126 0.36 12.28 5.86
CA ILE A 126 -0.28 11.19 5.10
C ILE A 126 -1.70 11.63 4.70
N THR A 127 -2.05 11.47 3.42
CA THR A 127 -3.38 11.87 2.90
C THR A 127 -4.46 10.86 3.18
N ILE A 128 -4.12 9.57 3.26
CA ILE A 128 -5.08 8.45 3.39
C ILE A 128 -6.03 8.64 4.57
N ASN A 129 -5.60 9.30 5.65
CA ASN A 129 -6.38 9.49 6.88
C ASN A 129 -6.75 10.95 7.18
N SER A 130 -6.52 11.89 6.25
CA SER A 130 -6.70 13.33 6.51
C SER A 130 -7.78 13.96 5.64
N GLU A 131 -8.89 14.35 6.26
CA GLU A 131 -9.97 15.07 5.57
C GLU A 131 -9.51 16.43 5.05
N GLU A 132 -8.64 17.11 5.80
CA GLU A 132 -8.12 18.44 5.48
C GLU A 132 -7.26 18.45 4.22
N LEU A 133 -6.67 17.30 3.86
CA LEU A 133 -5.75 17.16 2.72
C LEU A 133 -6.44 16.58 1.47
N ARG A 134 -7.76 16.35 1.50
CA ARG A 134 -8.51 15.75 0.38
C ARG A 134 -8.36 16.53 -0.94
N GLY A 135 -8.21 17.85 -0.88
CA GLY A 135 -8.05 18.69 -2.07
C GLY A 135 -6.79 18.42 -2.89
N TYR A 136 -5.82 17.66 -2.34
CA TYR A 136 -4.58 17.29 -3.02
C TYR A 136 -4.61 15.89 -3.64
N VAL A 137 -5.63 15.07 -3.31
CA VAL A 137 -5.75 13.69 -3.78
C VAL A 137 -6.13 13.68 -5.27
N LEU A 138 -5.32 13.00 -6.07
CA LEU A 138 -5.53 12.80 -7.50
C LEU A 138 -6.27 11.50 -7.78
N ARG A 139 -5.94 10.44 -7.04
CA ARG A 139 -6.61 9.13 -7.12
C ARG A 139 -6.42 8.37 -5.81
N SER A 140 -7.37 7.50 -5.51
CA SER A 140 -7.29 6.60 -4.36
C SER A 140 -7.96 5.27 -4.67
N GLY A 141 -7.55 4.24 -3.93
CA GLY A 141 -8.21 2.95 -3.96
C GLY A 141 -8.07 2.21 -2.65
N HIS A 142 -8.96 1.25 -2.45
CA HIS A 142 -9.00 0.40 -1.26
C HIS A 142 -9.24 -1.06 -1.65
N TYR A 143 -8.67 -1.96 -0.86
CA TYR A 143 -8.95 -3.38 -0.87
C TYR A 143 -9.10 -3.88 0.57
N ILE A 144 -10.12 -4.71 0.79
CA ILE A 144 -10.38 -5.39 2.06
C ILE A 144 -10.33 -6.89 1.79
N ALA A 145 -9.52 -7.62 2.56
CA ALA A 145 -9.49 -9.07 2.51
C ALA A 145 -10.86 -9.64 2.91
N PRO A 146 -11.36 -10.69 2.22
CA PRO A 146 -12.59 -11.37 2.63
C PRO A 146 -12.44 -11.97 4.04
N GLN A 147 -13.55 -11.98 4.79
CA GLN A 147 -13.61 -12.51 6.17
C GLN A 147 -13.56 -14.03 6.21
#